data_AF-A0A962GR83-F1
#
_entry.id   AF-A0A962GR83-F1
#
_cell.length_a   1.000
_cell.length_b   1.000
_cell.length_c   1.000
_cell.angle_alpha   90.00
_cell.angle_beta   90.00
_cell.angle_gamma   90.00
#
_symmetry.space_group_name_H-M   'P 1'
#
loop_
_entity.id
_entity.type
_entity.pdbx_description
1 polymer ?
#
loop_
_entity_poly.entity_id
_entity_poly.type
_entity_poly.pdbx_seq_one_letter_code
_entity_poly.pdbx_strand_id
1 'polypeptide(L)'
;MENTDNQDKSTVERFGRFAQGNESENHKRLIILRHGHPEDLYALKQQVSHAREQLFENCPGMKIDAILYSPIKRTVRTAGEFYRLHIDEESKRMGLILPFQKQEWLTEKAGANLGYDGLLKEIQRLNNDWNTVLLVTHSTTGPHIARALQTDSSDIEIVSSMFELASIMVLDIPADDWAQAGQKPAHLAMTIAQPEERGEKVDFLEQGIETGPEECLGP
;
A
#
# COMPACT_ATOMS: atom_id res chain seq x y z
N MET A 1 -29.60 -20.26 -25.31
CA MET A 1 -29.07 -18.88 -25.27
C MET A 1 -27.96 -18.91 -24.27
N GLU A 2 -26.74 -18.69 -24.76
CA GLU A 2 -25.49 -18.85 -24.02
C GLU A 2 -25.36 -17.77 -22.94
N ASN A 3 -25.00 -18.20 -21.73
CA ASN A 3 -24.50 -17.33 -20.67
C ASN A 3 -23.09 -16.87 -21.06
N THR A 4 -22.92 -15.60 -21.38
CA THR A 4 -21.59 -14.98 -21.40
C THR A 4 -21.17 -14.67 -19.97
N ASP A 5 -20.29 -15.53 -19.43
CA ASP A 5 -19.41 -15.21 -18.31
C ASP A 5 -18.54 -14.02 -18.69
N ASN A 6 -18.93 -12.80 -18.29
CA ASN A 6 -18.02 -11.66 -18.24
C ASN A 6 -17.13 -11.84 -17.00
N GLN A 7 -16.01 -12.56 -17.16
CA GLN A 7 -14.93 -12.53 -16.18
C GLN A 7 -14.19 -11.18 -16.28
N ASP A 8 -14.63 -10.23 -15.47
CA ASP A 8 -13.84 -9.06 -15.06
C ASP A 8 -12.51 -9.54 -14.47
N LYS A 9 -11.39 -9.15 -15.09
CA LYS A 9 -10.05 -9.40 -14.56
C LYS A 9 -9.46 -8.10 -14.08
N SER A 10 -9.51 -7.85 -12.78
CA SER A 10 -8.47 -7.04 -12.14
C SER A 10 -7.14 -7.78 -12.38
N THR A 11 -6.12 -7.09 -12.89
CA THR A 11 -4.81 -7.72 -13.13
C THR A 11 -4.04 -7.77 -11.81
N VAL A 12 -4.50 -8.65 -10.92
CA VAL A 12 -3.74 -9.05 -9.73
C VAL A 12 -2.73 -10.10 -10.18
N GLU A 13 -1.45 -9.77 -10.10
CA GLU A 13 -0.38 -10.74 -10.36
C GLU A 13 0.19 -11.23 -9.03
N ARG A 14 0.22 -12.56 -8.86
CA ARG A 14 0.74 -13.22 -7.65
C ARG A 14 2.07 -13.89 -7.97
N PHE A 15 3.07 -13.63 -7.15
CA PHE A 15 4.42 -14.13 -7.35
C PHE A 15 4.77 -15.02 -6.14
N GLY A 16 4.87 -16.33 -6.38
CA GLY A 16 5.24 -17.30 -5.34
C GLY A 16 4.12 -17.88 -4.48
N ARG A 17 4.51 -18.63 -3.44
CA ARG A 17 3.60 -19.28 -2.49
C ARG A 17 3.13 -18.25 -1.47
N PHE A 18 1.97 -17.65 -1.73
CA PHE A 18 1.27 -16.82 -0.76
C PHE A 18 0.97 -17.65 0.49
N ALA A 19 1.59 -17.32 1.63
CA ALA A 19 1.17 -17.85 2.92
C ALA A 19 -0.21 -17.26 3.23
N GLN A 20 -1.25 -17.99 2.84
CA GLN A 20 -2.62 -17.70 3.24
C GLN A 20 -2.70 -17.87 4.76
N GLY A 21 -3.09 -16.80 5.45
CA GLY A 21 -3.27 -16.85 6.89
C GLY A 21 -1.97 -16.87 7.70
N ASN A 22 -2.13 -16.70 9.01
CA ASN A 22 -1.12 -16.46 10.04
C ASN A 22 -0.07 -17.60 10.25
N GLU A 23 0.36 -18.32 9.22
CA GLU A 23 1.18 -19.54 9.38
C GLU A 23 2.42 -19.60 8.47
N SER A 24 3.27 -18.58 8.59
CA SER A 24 4.70 -18.84 8.58
C SER A 24 5.32 -18.06 9.73
N GLU A 25 5.76 -18.78 10.76
CA GLU A 25 6.61 -18.25 11.81
C GLU A 25 7.68 -17.36 11.16
N ASN A 26 7.76 -16.10 11.59
CA ASN A 26 8.90 -15.19 11.41
C ASN A 26 8.98 -14.32 10.13
N HIS A 27 7.86 -13.77 9.63
CA HIS A 27 7.90 -12.80 8.52
C HIS A 27 7.31 -11.42 8.89
N LYS A 28 7.97 -10.35 8.43
CA LYS A 28 7.43 -8.98 8.37
C LYS A 28 6.87 -8.70 6.98
N ARG A 29 5.92 -7.77 6.87
CA ARG A 29 5.27 -7.42 5.60
C ARG A 29 5.28 -5.92 5.35
N LEU A 30 5.73 -5.53 4.16
CA LEU A 30 5.54 -4.17 3.65
C LEU A 30 4.50 -4.18 2.55
N ILE A 31 3.52 -3.31 2.68
CA ILE A 31 2.59 -2.97 1.61
C ILE A 31 3.03 -1.61 1.11
N ILE A 32 3.35 -1.48 -0.17
CA ILE A 32 3.76 -0.21 -0.77
C ILE A 32 2.69 0.22 -1.75
N LEU A 33 2.04 1.34 -1.45
CA LEU A 33 0.99 1.96 -2.25
C LEU A 33 1.53 3.21 -2.93
N ARG A 34 1.51 3.26 -4.26
CA ARG A 34 1.73 4.53 -4.97
C ARG A 34 0.51 5.41 -4.77
N HIS A 35 0.73 6.72 -4.59
CA HIS A 35 -0.40 7.66 -4.51
C HIS A 35 -1.36 7.54 -5.72
N GLY A 36 -2.63 7.80 -5.48
CA GLY A 36 -3.66 7.90 -6.53
C GLY A 36 -3.60 9.22 -7.30
N HIS A 37 -4.63 9.47 -8.11
CA HIS A 37 -4.71 10.65 -8.97
C HIS A 37 -4.66 11.96 -8.14
N PRO A 38 -3.68 12.86 -8.38
CA PRO A 38 -3.42 13.99 -7.49
C PRO A 38 -4.46 15.12 -7.58
N GLU A 39 -5.09 15.27 -8.74
CA GLU A 39 -5.95 16.42 -9.09
C GLU A 39 -7.44 16.09 -9.06
N ASP A 40 -7.80 14.81 -9.17
CA ASP A 40 -9.19 14.35 -9.19
C ASP A 40 -9.45 13.54 -7.91
N LEU A 41 -10.17 14.16 -6.97
CA LEU A 41 -10.51 13.54 -5.70
C LEU A 41 -11.49 12.37 -5.84
N TYR A 42 -12.36 12.40 -6.86
CA TYR A 42 -13.29 11.31 -7.12
C TYR A 42 -12.52 10.09 -7.64
N ALA A 43 -11.67 10.29 -8.65
CA ALA A 43 -10.81 9.23 -9.18
C ALA A 43 -9.89 8.66 -8.08
N LEU A 44 -9.28 9.52 -7.24
CA LEU A 44 -8.45 9.07 -6.11
C LEU A 44 -9.23 8.16 -5.17
N LYS A 45 -10.46 8.52 -4.78
CA LYS A 45 -11.27 7.71 -3.86
C LYS A 45 -11.61 6.35 -4.45
N GLN A 46 -12.02 6.31 -5.72
CA GLN A 46 -12.33 5.06 -6.42
C GLN A 46 -11.10 4.15 -6.50
N GLN A 47 -9.97 4.72 -6.91
CA GLN A 47 -8.69 4.00 -7.01
C GLN A 47 -8.25 3.42 -5.66
N VAL A 48 -8.33 4.20 -4.58
CA VAL A 48 -7.94 3.74 -3.24
C VAL A 48 -8.92 2.69 -2.69
N SER A 49 -10.22 2.84 -2.94
CA SER A 49 -11.21 1.83 -2.54
C SER A 49 -10.94 0.51 -3.23
N HIS A 50 -10.76 0.54 -4.56
CA HIS A 50 -10.47 -0.65 -5.35
C HIS A 50 -9.18 -1.33 -4.89
N ALA A 51 -8.07 -0.58 -4.76
CA ALA A 51 -6.80 -1.13 -4.32
C ALA A 51 -6.91 -1.79 -2.94
N ARG A 52 -7.65 -1.16 -2.01
CA ARG A 52 -7.91 -1.71 -0.67
C ARG A 52 -8.76 -2.98 -0.73
N GLU A 53 -9.86 -2.98 -1.48
CA GLU A 53 -10.74 -4.14 -1.65
C GLU A 53 -9.96 -5.33 -2.20
N GLN A 54 -9.24 -5.14 -3.30
CA GLN A 54 -8.39 -6.18 -3.89
C GLN A 54 -7.34 -6.69 -2.90
N LEU A 55 -6.73 -5.79 -2.11
CA LEU A 55 -5.75 -6.20 -1.10
C LEU A 55 -6.35 -7.16 -0.07
N PHE A 56 -7.52 -6.84 0.51
CA PHE A 56 -8.13 -7.68 1.54
C PHE A 56 -8.88 -8.89 0.99
N GLU A 57 -9.37 -8.84 -0.24
CA GLU A 57 -9.89 -10.03 -0.94
C GLU A 57 -8.78 -11.06 -1.19
N ASN A 58 -7.59 -10.60 -1.55
CA ASN A 58 -6.45 -11.47 -1.82
C ASN A 58 -5.66 -11.85 -0.56
N CYS A 59 -5.76 -11.06 0.52
CA CYS A 59 -5.10 -11.27 1.79
C CYS A 59 -6.13 -11.29 2.95
N PRO A 60 -7.07 -12.24 2.97
CA PRO A 60 -8.11 -12.28 4.00
C PRO A 60 -7.48 -12.42 5.39
N GLY A 61 -7.96 -11.61 6.34
CA GLY A 61 -7.47 -11.60 7.72
C GLY A 61 -6.15 -10.85 7.93
N MET A 62 -5.57 -10.25 6.89
CA MET A 62 -4.41 -9.37 7.07
C MET A 62 -4.79 -8.15 7.90
N LYS A 63 -3.98 -7.86 8.92
CA LYS A 63 -4.07 -6.65 9.73
C LYS A 63 -2.95 -5.70 9.31
N ILE A 64 -3.27 -4.42 9.15
CA ILE A 64 -2.25 -3.37 9.00
C ILE A 64 -2.00 -2.78 10.39
N ASP A 65 -0.74 -2.75 10.81
CA ASP A 65 -0.34 -2.29 12.13
C ASP A 65 0.09 -0.82 12.13
N ALA A 66 0.50 -0.29 10.98
CA ALA A 66 0.81 1.13 10.81
C ALA A 66 0.67 1.58 9.34
N ILE A 67 0.35 2.85 9.16
CA ILE A 67 0.39 3.54 7.86
C ILE A 67 1.40 4.68 7.94
N LEU A 68 2.42 4.60 7.10
CA LEU A 68 3.45 5.61 6.95
C LEU A 68 3.31 6.27 5.57
N TYR A 69 3.42 7.59 5.50
CA TYR A 69 3.19 8.30 4.24
C TYR A 69 4.19 9.42 4.01
N SER A 70 4.50 9.67 2.74
CA SER A 70 5.27 10.86 2.36
C SER A 70 4.46 12.14 2.66
N PRO A 71 5.11 13.25 3.07
CA PRO A 71 4.44 14.52 3.35
C PRO A 71 3.85 15.25 2.14
N ILE A 72 3.99 14.71 0.94
CA ILE A 72 3.46 15.35 -0.27
C ILE A 72 1.93 15.24 -0.30
N LYS A 73 1.24 16.33 -0.65
CA LYS A 73 -0.23 16.45 -0.62
C LYS A 73 -0.98 15.24 -1.20
N ARG A 74 -0.53 14.71 -2.34
CA ARG A 74 -1.15 13.54 -2.99
C ARG A 74 -1.01 12.25 -2.18
N THR A 75 0.16 11.98 -1.59
CA THR A 75 0.38 10.82 -0.72
C THR A 75 -0.39 10.95 0.58
N VAL A 76 -0.51 12.16 1.14
CA VAL A 76 -1.36 12.43 2.32
C VAL A 76 -2.83 12.11 2.04
N ARG A 77 -3.37 12.58 0.91
CA ARG A 77 -4.76 12.31 0.50
C ARG A 77 -5.02 10.82 0.30
N THR A 78 -4.13 10.11 -0.40
CA THR A 78 -4.23 8.67 -0.60
C THR A 78 -4.17 7.91 0.72
N ALA A 79 -3.21 8.23 1.59
CA ALA A 79 -3.07 7.58 2.89
C ALA A 79 -4.27 7.83 3.80
N GLY A 80 -4.80 9.07 3.82
CA GLY A 80 -5.97 9.43 4.58
C GLY A 80 -7.24 8.71 4.12
N GLU A 81 -7.43 8.58 2.80
CA GLU A 81 -8.56 7.82 2.26
C GLU A 81 -8.44 6.32 2.59
N PHE A 82 -7.25 5.74 2.45
CA PHE A 82 -7.01 4.35 2.83
C PHE A 82 -7.30 4.13 4.32
N TYR A 83 -6.78 5.01 5.18
CA TYR A 83 -7.01 4.99 6.63
C TYR A 83 -8.51 5.05 6.97
N ARG A 84 -9.25 5.97 6.33
CA ARG A 84 -10.69 6.16 6.54
C ARG A 84 -11.48 4.89 6.23
N LEU A 85 -11.12 4.20 5.16
CA LEU A 85 -11.75 2.95 4.70
C LEU A 85 -11.29 1.72 5.50
N HIS A 86 -10.07 1.72 6.01
CA HIS A 86 -9.49 0.56 6.72
C HIS A 86 -9.93 0.49 8.19
N ILE A 87 -10.04 1.63 8.87
CA ILE A 87 -10.50 1.63 10.25
C ILE A 87 -12.02 1.43 10.28
N ASP A 88 -12.43 0.25 10.72
CA ASP A 88 -13.82 -0.08 10.98
C ASP A 88 -14.42 0.77 12.12
N GLU A 89 -15.75 0.83 12.20
CA GLU A 89 -16.43 1.60 13.25
C GLU A 89 -16.11 1.10 14.66
N GLU A 90 -15.79 -0.18 14.81
CA GLU A 90 -15.50 -0.79 16.10
C GLU A 90 -14.15 -0.33 16.66
N SER A 91 -13.11 -0.29 15.83
CA SER A 91 -11.79 0.27 16.16
C SER A 91 -11.88 1.75 16.52
N LYS A 92 -12.75 2.50 15.82
CA LYS A 92 -13.07 3.90 16.18
C LYS A 92 -13.73 3.99 17.56
N ARG A 93 -14.69 3.12 17.86
CA ARG A 93 -15.39 3.08 19.16
C ARG A 93 -14.49 2.65 20.31
N MET A 94 -13.53 1.75 20.07
CA MET A 94 -12.57 1.27 21.06
C MET A 94 -11.39 2.23 21.28
N GLY A 95 -11.32 3.34 20.54
CA GLY A 95 -10.20 4.29 20.62
C GLY A 95 -8.88 3.68 20.16
N LEU A 96 -8.91 2.61 19.37
CA LEU A 96 -7.73 2.00 18.79
C LEU A 96 -7.24 2.88 17.63
N ILE A 97 -6.23 3.69 17.90
CA ILE A 97 -5.61 4.55 16.90
C ILE A 97 -4.57 3.72 16.17
N LEU A 98 -4.84 3.40 14.90
CA LEU A 98 -3.84 2.88 13.99
C LEU A 98 -2.73 3.95 13.82
N PRO A 99 -1.46 3.66 14.12
CA PRO A 99 -0.37 4.58 13.87
C PRO A 99 -0.40 5.12 12.44
N PHE A 100 -0.54 6.45 12.31
CA PHE A 100 -0.63 7.15 11.03
C PHE A 100 0.42 8.26 10.99
N GLN A 101 1.59 7.97 10.39
CA GLN A 101 2.78 8.79 10.59
C GLN A 101 3.38 9.30 9.27
N LYS A 102 3.77 10.57 9.28
CA LYS A 102 4.52 11.20 8.20
C LYS A 102 5.98 10.71 8.20
N GLN A 103 6.53 10.42 7.03
CA GLN A 103 7.93 10.03 6.84
C GLN A 103 8.57 10.80 5.66
N GLU A 104 9.59 11.60 5.94
CA GLU A 104 10.28 12.42 4.92
C GLU A 104 11.02 11.56 3.88
N TRP A 105 11.60 10.43 4.32
CA TRP A 105 12.34 9.51 3.46
C TRP A 105 11.48 8.81 2.40
N LEU A 106 10.14 8.85 2.55
CA LEU A 106 9.20 8.34 1.55
C LEU A 106 8.99 9.30 0.37
N THR A 107 9.60 10.49 0.34
CA THR A 107 9.57 11.36 -0.86
C THR A 107 10.55 10.90 -1.92
N GLU A 108 10.32 11.24 -3.19
CA GLU A 108 11.25 10.89 -4.29
C GLU A 108 12.65 11.46 -4.05
N LYS A 109 12.71 12.75 -3.68
CA LYS A 109 13.97 13.44 -3.45
C LYS A 109 14.74 12.85 -2.27
N ALA A 110 14.09 12.65 -1.12
CA ALA A 110 14.77 12.12 0.06
C ALA A 110 15.15 10.64 -0.13
N GLY A 111 14.25 9.83 -0.68
CA GLY A 111 14.50 8.42 -0.96
C GLY A 111 15.66 8.23 -1.94
N ALA A 112 15.74 9.04 -3.00
CA ALA A 112 16.88 9.04 -3.91
C ALA A 112 18.19 9.45 -3.24
N ASN A 113 18.18 10.47 -2.38
CA ASN A 113 19.37 10.94 -1.67
C ASN A 113 19.90 9.94 -0.63
N LEU A 114 19.03 9.14 -0.03
CA LEU A 114 19.41 8.09 0.91
C LEU A 114 20.09 6.89 0.22
N GLY A 115 19.72 6.62 -1.04
CA GLY A 115 20.11 5.40 -1.72
C GLY A 115 19.55 4.13 -1.05
N TYR A 116 19.94 2.96 -1.55
CA TYR A 116 19.41 1.68 -1.07
C TYR A 116 19.77 1.41 0.40
N ASP A 117 21.02 1.67 0.80
CA ASP A 117 21.47 1.47 2.18
C ASP A 117 20.74 2.38 3.17
N GLY A 118 20.47 3.63 2.78
CA GLY A 118 19.75 4.57 3.63
C GLY A 118 18.28 4.19 3.77
N LEU A 119 17.62 3.79 2.67
CA LEU A 119 16.24 3.27 2.71
C LEU A 119 16.13 2.02 3.59
N LEU A 120 17.08 1.08 3.46
CA LEU A 120 17.12 -0.12 4.29
C LEU A 120 17.21 0.22 5.78
N LYS A 121 18.06 1.20 6.15
CA LYS A 121 18.17 1.64 7.55
C LYS A 121 16.88 2.25 8.11
N GLU A 122 16.11 2.96 7.29
CA GLU A 122 14.82 3.49 7.74
C GLU A 122 13.80 2.36 7.97
N ILE A 123 13.80 1.34 7.09
CA ILE A 123 12.96 0.13 7.28
C ILE A 123 13.38 -0.63 8.54
N GLN A 124 14.69 -0.76 8.79
CA GLN A 124 15.23 -1.44 9.97
C GLN A 124 14.91 -0.75 11.31
N ARG A 125 14.45 0.51 11.27
CA ARG A 125 14.05 1.29 12.45
C ARG A 125 12.55 1.28 12.73
N LEU A 126 11.77 0.59 11.90
CA LEU A 126 10.33 0.45 12.13
C LEU A 126 10.08 -0.25 13.47
N ASN A 127 8.92 0.03 14.08
CA ASN A 127 8.58 -0.55 15.37
C ASN A 127 8.41 -2.07 15.23
N ASN A 128 9.18 -2.84 16.03
CA ASN A 128 9.19 -4.30 16.00
C ASN A 128 7.86 -4.95 16.36
N ASP A 129 6.97 -4.24 17.06
CA ASP A 129 5.61 -4.70 17.35
C ASP A 129 4.70 -4.69 16.11
N TRP A 130 5.08 -3.97 15.05
CA TRP A 130 4.35 -3.96 13.79
C TRP A 130 4.79 -5.14 12.93
N ASN A 131 3.85 -5.95 12.47
CA ASN A 131 4.10 -7.05 11.55
C ASN A 131 3.85 -6.62 10.10
N THR A 132 2.80 -5.81 9.88
CA THR A 132 2.45 -5.30 8.55
C THR A 132 2.42 -3.77 8.55
N VAL A 133 3.24 -3.15 7.70
CA VAL A 133 3.29 -1.69 7.55
C VAL A 133 2.91 -1.29 6.12
N LEU A 134 1.96 -0.38 5.99
CA LEU A 134 1.61 0.26 4.73
C LEU A 134 2.45 1.53 4.54
N LEU A 135 3.15 1.62 3.41
CA LEU A 135 3.91 2.79 2.96
C LEU A 135 3.19 3.44 1.79
N VAL A 136 2.83 4.72 1.91
CA VAL A 136 2.23 5.51 0.82
C VAL A 136 3.25 6.47 0.24
N THR A 137 3.64 6.23 -1.02
CA THR A 137 4.81 6.85 -1.65
C THR A 137 4.61 7.15 -3.15
N HIS A 138 5.71 7.34 -3.87
CA HIS A 138 5.79 7.78 -5.27
C HIS A 138 6.36 6.68 -6.15
N SER A 139 6.30 6.89 -7.47
CA SER A 139 6.71 5.92 -8.50
C SER A 139 8.16 5.44 -8.38
N THR A 140 9.08 6.29 -7.91
CA THR A 140 10.50 5.96 -7.83
C THR A 140 10.90 5.34 -6.49
N THR A 141 10.39 5.88 -5.39
CA THR A 141 10.75 5.43 -4.04
C THR A 141 10.26 4.02 -3.73
N GLY A 142 9.06 3.63 -4.17
CA GLY A 142 8.54 2.27 -3.95
C GLY A 142 9.45 1.16 -4.52
N PRO A 143 9.77 1.19 -5.83
CA PRO A 143 10.72 0.25 -6.43
C PRO A 143 12.11 0.31 -5.81
N HIS A 144 12.58 1.48 -5.38
CA HIS A 144 13.85 1.60 -4.66
C HIS A 144 13.84 0.89 -3.30
N ILE A 145 12.70 0.88 -2.60
CA ILE A 145 12.54 0.11 -1.36
C ILE A 145 12.62 -1.39 -1.63
N ALA A 146 11.95 -1.90 -2.68
CA ALA A 146 12.06 -3.31 -3.07
C ALA A 146 13.53 -3.69 -3.40
N ARG A 147 14.23 -2.83 -4.15
CA ARG A 147 15.67 -2.99 -4.41
C ARG A 147 16.51 -3.01 -3.13
N ALA A 148 16.24 -2.11 -2.19
CA ALA A 148 16.96 -2.03 -0.92
C ALA A 148 16.80 -3.29 -0.07
N LEU A 149 15.65 -3.97 -0.18
CA LEU A 149 15.36 -5.24 0.47
C LEU A 149 15.88 -6.47 -0.30
N GLN A 150 16.73 -6.25 -1.31
CA GLN A 150 17.34 -7.29 -2.13
C GLN A 150 16.31 -8.19 -2.83
N THR A 151 15.11 -7.67 -3.15
CA THR A 151 14.14 -8.38 -3.97
C THR A 151 14.76 -8.77 -5.32
N ASP A 152 14.33 -9.90 -5.90
CA ASP A 152 14.91 -10.39 -7.16
C ASP A 152 14.81 -9.33 -8.27
N SER A 153 15.87 -9.21 -9.05
CA SER A 153 15.96 -8.33 -10.20
C SER A 153 14.80 -8.50 -11.20
N SER A 154 14.33 -9.73 -11.43
CA SER A 154 13.18 -9.99 -12.31
C SER A 154 11.88 -9.43 -11.73
N ASP A 155 11.70 -9.55 -10.42
CA ASP A 155 10.51 -9.05 -9.73
C ASP A 155 10.53 -7.51 -9.70
N ILE A 156 11.71 -6.90 -9.56
CA ILE A 156 11.89 -5.46 -9.62
C ILE A 156 11.54 -4.89 -11.00
N GLU A 157 11.85 -5.59 -12.08
CA GLU A 157 11.46 -5.16 -13.44
C GLU A 157 9.94 -5.14 -13.59
N ILE A 158 9.26 -6.18 -13.08
CA ILE A 158 7.80 -6.28 -13.04
C ILE A 158 7.19 -5.17 -12.19
N VAL A 159 7.73 -4.94 -10.99
CA VAL A 159 7.29 -3.83 -10.12
C VAL A 159 7.48 -2.50 -10.84
N SER A 160 8.63 -2.27 -11.47
CA SER A 160 8.93 -0.99 -12.13
C SER A 160 8.02 -0.72 -13.33
N SER A 161 7.57 -1.77 -14.05
CA SER A 161 6.65 -1.63 -15.18
C SER A 161 5.18 -1.49 -14.75
N MET A 162 4.79 -2.02 -13.58
CA MET A 162 3.39 -2.04 -13.14
C MET A 162 3.06 -1.11 -11.96
N PHE A 163 4.06 -0.42 -11.38
CA PHE A 163 3.84 0.46 -10.21
C PHE A 163 3.24 1.83 -10.60
N GLU A 164 2.04 1.78 -11.16
CA GLU A 164 1.22 2.90 -11.59
C GLU A 164 0.45 3.58 -10.44
N LEU A 165 -0.29 4.66 -10.71
CA LEU A 165 -1.06 5.34 -9.68
C LEU A 165 -2.00 4.39 -8.95
N ALA A 166 -2.05 4.51 -7.62
CA ALA A 166 -2.83 3.64 -6.72
C ALA A 166 -2.52 2.14 -6.81
N SER A 167 -1.45 1.73 -7.50
CA SER A 167 -0.99 0.35 -7.48
C SER A 167 -0.41 -0.02 -6.11
N ILE A 168 -0.58 -1.29 -5.75
CA ILE A 168 0.00 -1.88 -4.54
C ILE A 168 1.04 -2.90 -4.94
N MET A 169 2.13 -2.91 -4.19
CA MET A 169 3.09 -4.01 -4.11
C MET A 169 3.10 -4.54 -2.69
N VAL A 170 3.09 -5.86 -2.53
CA VAL A 170 3.24 -6.51 -1.22
C VAL A 170 4.55 -7.27 -1.19
N LEU A 171 5.40 -6.96 -0.22
CA LEU A 171 6.68 -7.61 0.03
C LEU A 171 6.63 -8.41 1.33
N ASP A 172 6.91 -9.70 1.24
CA ASP A 172 7.15 -10.57 2.39
C ASP A 172 8.64 -10.55 2.72
N ILE A 173 8.98 -10.13 3.95
CA ILE A 173 10.34 -9.94 4.41
C ILE A 173 10.65 -11.07 5.39
N PRO A 174 11.61 -11.95 5.07
CA PRO A 174 11.96 -13.08 5.91
C PRO A 174 12.78 -12.66 7.14
N ALA A 175 12.10 -12.07 8.13
CA ALA A 175 12.67 -11.47 9.32
C ALA A 175 11.72 -11.55 10.54
N ASP A 176 12.29 -11.83 11.72
CA ASP A 176 11.56 -11.82 13.01
C ASP A 176 11.18 -10.41 13.46
N ASP A 177 12.05 -9.46 13.13
CA ASP A 177 11.98 -8.06 13.54
C ASP A 177 12.47 -7.18 12.39
N TRP A 178 12.19 -5.88 12.45
CA TRP A 178 12.56 -4.98 11.35
C TRP A 178 14.07 -4.79 11.23
N ALA A 179 14.84 -4.88 12.33
CA ALA A 179 16.29 -4.70 12.31
C ALA A 179 17.01 -5.78 11.49
N GLN A 180 16.37 -6.93 11.27
CA GLN A 180 16.87 -8.01 10.40
C GLN A 180 16.49 -7.85 8.93
N ALA A 181 15.68 -6.85 8.56
CA ALA A 181 15.30 -6.62 7.17
C ALA A 181 16.54 -6.49 6.27
N GLY A 182 16.52 -7.13 5.10
CA GLY A 182 17.64 -7.14 4.15
C GLY A 182 18.78 -8.12 4.46
N GLN A 183 18.73 -8.91 5.55
CA GLN A 183 19.65 -10.03 5.75
C GLN A 183 19.37 -11.20 4.81
N LYS A 184 18.11 -11.34 4.40
CA LYS A 184 17.62 -12.25 3.38
C LYS A 184 16.76 -11.45 2.38
N PRO A 185 16.75 -11.85 1.10
CA PRO A 185 15.92 -11.21 0.08
C PRO A 185 14.43 -11.16 0.48
N ALA A 186 13.80 -9.99 0.35
CA ALA A 186 12.35 -9.91 0.43
C ALA A 186 11.72 -10.48 -0.85
N HIS A 187 10.59 -11.17 -0.68
CA HIS A 187 9.85 -11.76 -1.78
C HIS A 187 8.70 -10.85 -2.20
N LEU A 188 8.58 -10.60 -3.49
CA LEU A 188 7.36 -10.01 -4.03
C LEU A 188 6.24 -11.04 -3.90
N ALA A 189 5.23 -10.75 -3.09
CA ALA A 189 4.10 -11.66 -2.88
C ALA A 189 2.98 -11.41 -3.91
N MET A 190 2.69 -10.14 -4.17
CA MET A 190 1.71 -9.73 -5.18
C MET A 190 1.87 -8.28 -5.60
N THR A 191 1.29 -7.98 -6.75
CA THR A 191 1.00 -6.61 -7.19
C THR A 191 -0.48 -6.48 -7.54
N ILE A 192 -1.04 -5.32 -7.25
CA ILE A 192 -2.41 -4.94 -7.62
C ILE A 192 -2.28 -3.70 -8.50
N ALA A 193 -2.60 -3.84 -9.78
CA ALA A 193 -2.66 -2.71 -10.70
C ALA A 193 -4.02 -1.99 -10.59
N GLN A 194 -4.07 -0.73 -11.04
CA GLN A 194 -5.36 -0.08 -11.29
C GLN A 194 -6.10 -0.88 -12.39
N PRO A 195 -7.43 -1.04 -12.32
CA PRO A 195 -8.19 -1.56 -13.44
C PRO A 195 -7.98 -0.65 -14.65
N GLU A 196 -7.74 -1.23 -15.83
CA GLU A 196 -7.74 -0.48 -17.09
C GLU A 196 -9.05 0.30 -17.19
N GLU A 197 -8.99 1.62 -17.40
CA GLU A 197 -10.17 2.46 -17.56
C GLU A 197 -11.01 1.93 -18.74
N ARG A 198 -12.03 1.11 -18.47
CA ARG A 198 -13.18 1.03 -19.36
C ARG A 198 -13.92 2.32 -19.15
N GLY A 199 -13.84 3.22 -20.13
CA GLY A 199 -14.55 4.48 -20.13
C GLY A 199 -16.06 4.27 -20.01
N GLU A 200 -16.57 4.20 -18.79
CA GLU A 200 -17.92 4.58 -18.45
C GLU A 200 -17.83 5.54 -17.26
N LYS A 201 -18.04 6.81 -17.57
CA LYS A 201 -18.38 7.81 -16.54
C LYS A 201 -19.63 7.30 -15.85
N VAL A 202 -19.49 6.77 -14.65
CA VAL A 202 -20.66 6.47 -13.83
C VAL A 202 -21.15 7.78 -13.24
N ASP A 203 -22.20 8.35 -13.83
CA ASP A 203 -22.92 9.51 -13.31
C ASP A 203 -23.57 9.11 -11.98
N PHE A 204 -22.85 9.29 -10.87
CA PHE A 204 -23.44 9.19 -9.54
C PHE A 204 -23.85 10.57 -9.04
N LEU A 205 -25.15 10.68 -8.81
CA LEU A 205 -25.83 11.80 -8.17
C LEU A 205 -25.11 12.26 -6.91
N GLU A 206 -24.79 13.55 -6.88
CA GLU A 206 -24.34 14.31 -5.72
C GLU A 206 -25.25 14.06 -4.52
N GLN A 207 -24.84 13.22 -3.57
CA GLN A 207 -25.31 13.31 -2.18
C GLN A 207 -24.16 13.02 -1.21
N GLY A 208 -23.65 14.09 -0.63
CA GLY A 208 -23.13 14.13 0.73
C GLY A 208 -21.76 13.48 0.96
N ILE A 209 -20.74 14.31 1.17
CA ILE A 209 -20.16 14.59 2.50
C ILE A 209 -18.84 15.33 2.24
N GLU A 210 -18.91 16.65 2.42
CA GLU A 210 -17.76 17.50 2.72
C GLU A 210 -17.31 17.16 4.15
N THR A 211 -16.26 16.37 4.33
CA THR A 211 -15.37 16.44 5.50
C THR A 211 -14.08 15.71 5.17
N GLY A 212 -13.00 16.47 5.04
CA GLY A 212 -11.64 15.92 5.02
C GLY A 212 -11.19 15.57 6.44
N PRO A 213 -10.10 14.80 6.59
CA PRO A 213 -9.56 14.41 7.89
C PRO A 213 -9.03 15.59 8.75
N GLU A 214 -9.06 16.82 8.25
CA GLU A 214 -8.73 18.02 9.02
C GLU A 214 -9.75 18.33 10.13
N GLU A 215 -10.95 17.71 10.12
CA GLU A 215 -11.94 17.86 11.19
C GLU A 215 -11.92 16.72 12.23
N CYS A 216 -11.15 15.65 12.00
CA CYS A 216 -11.01 14.56 12.99
C CYS A 216 -9.94 14.83 14.04
N LEU A 217 -9.16 15.89 13.86
CA LEU A 217 -8.26 16.42 14.86
C LEU A 217 -8.94 17.67 15.40
N GLY A 218 -9.62 17.52 16.55
CA GLY A 218 -10.06 18.67 17.33
C GLY A 218 -8.88 19.61 17.64
N PRO A 219 -9.16 20.83 18.15
CA PRO A 219 -8.12 21.81 18.46
C PRO A 219 -6.99 21.25 19.34
#